data_AF-A0A0T1Q6Y3-F1
#
_entry.id   AF-A0A0T1Q6Y3-F1
#
_cell.length_a   1.000
_cell.length_b   1.000
_cell.length_c   1.000
_cell.angle_alpha   90.00
_cell.angle_beta   90.00
_cell.angle_gamma   90.00
#
_symmetry.space_group_name_H-M   'P 1'
#
loop_
_entity.id
_entity.type
_entity.pdbx_description
1 polymer ?
#
loop_
_entity_poly.entity_id
_entity_poly.type
_entity_poly.pdbx_seq_one_letter_code
_entity_poly.pdbx_strand_id
1 'polypeptide(L)'
;MTPVPIRYGARPCSLVVCRGCCCGDARKNPGTDHDAQLARLREAAAASGGRLAVRTSDCLGPCAQANIVVVQPSTEGRRRGGRAAWIGFTLDEDCLDDILAWTAAGGPGIAKPPATLTLQMIDPPKN
;
A
#
# COMPACT_ATOMS: atom_id res chain seq x y z
N MET A 1 -2.63 30.55 -26.37
CA MET A 1 -2.90 30.10 -24.99
C MET A 1 -1.84 29.05 -24.66
N THR A 2 -0.77 29.45 -23.97
CA THR A 2 0.33 28.53 -23.63
C THR A 2 -0.17 27.57 -22.55
N PRO A 3 -0.06 26.23 -22.71
CA PRO A 3 -0.47 25.32 -21.66
C PRO A 3 0.39 25.57 -20.42
N VAL A 4 -0.25 25.92 -19.30
CA VAL A 4 0.42 26.01 -18.01
C VAL A 4 0.71 24.56 -17.58
N PRO A 5 1.98 24.17 -17.40
CA PRO A 5 2.29 22.82 -16.95
C PRO A 5 1.75 22.66 -15.54
N ILE A 6 0.83 21.71 -15.34
CA ILE A 6 0.36 21.32 -14.03
C ILE A 6 1.55 20.67 -13.31
N ARG A 7 2.23 21.44 -12.46
CA ARG A 7 3.27 20.91 -11.58
C ARG A 7 2.56 20.10 -10.50
N TYR A 8 2.42 18.79 -10.73
CA TYR A 8 2.12 17.89 -9.63
C TYR A 8 3.23 18.03 -8.59
N GLY A 9 2.92 18.66 -7.46
CA GLY A 9 3.82 18.77 -6.32
C GLY A 9 4.33 17.39 -5.90
N ALA A 10 5.41 17.38 -5.12
CA ALA A 10 5.94 16.13 -4.57
C ALA A 10 4.82 15.36 -3.85
N ARG A 11 4.61 14.10 -4.26
CA ARG A 11 3.60 13.22 -3.69
C ARG A 11 4.26 12.30 -2.65
N PRO A 12 3.58 12.05 -1.52
CA PRO A 12 4.03 11.07 -0.54
C PRO A 12 3.94 9.64 -1.08
N CYS A 13 4.45 8.68 -0.30
CA CYS A 13 4.08 7.29 -0.49
C CYS A 13 2.56 7.13 -0.34
N SER A 14 1.96 6.19 -1.08
CA SER A 14 0.54 5.93 -0.92
C SER A 14 0.21 4.45 -0.92
N LEU A 15 -0.71 4.05 -0.04
CA LEU A 15 -1.24 2.70 0.02
C LEU A 15 -2.55 2.65 -0.77
N VAL A 16 -2.67 1.67 -1.67
CA VAL A 16 -3.95 1.24 -2.24
C VAL A 16 -4.35 -0.04 -1.53
N VAL A 17 -5.47 -0.01 -0.83
CA VAL A 17 -5.98 -1.16 -0.06
C VAL A 17 -7.14 -1.78 -0.82
N CYS A 18 -7.03 -3.05 -1.18
CA CYS A 18 -8.12 -3.79 -1.81
C CYS A 18 -9.27 -4.01 -0.80
N ARG A 19 -10.50 -3.64 -1.18
CA ARG A 19 -11.70 -3.71 -0.32
C ARG A 19 -12.92 -4.36 -1.00
N GLY A 20 -12.69 -5.19 -2.00
CA GLY A 20 -13.74 -5.88 -2.76
C GLY A 20 -14.06 -7.27 -2.23
N CYS A 21 -14.78 -8.05 -3.03
CA CYS A 21 -15.40 -9.32 -2.61
C CYS A 21 -14.44 -10.39 -2.04
N CYS A 22 -13.13 -10.25 -2.20
CA CYS A 22 -12.14 -11.16 -1.60
C CYS A 22 -11.32 -10.51 -0.47
N CYS A 23 -11.13 -9.20 -0.50
CA CYS A 23 -10.32 -8.46 0.46
C CYS A 23 -11.28 -7.59 1.26
N GLY A 24 -11.60 -7.92 2.50
CA GLY A 24 -12.69 -7.27 3.24
C GLY A 24 -13.90 -8.16 3.53
N ASP A 25 -13.95 -9.38 3.00
CA ASP A 25 -15.01 -10.35 3.30
C ASP A 25 -14.54 -11.33 4.39
N ALA A 26 -15.10 -11.17 5.59
CA ALA A 26 -14.81 -12.04 6.74
C ALA A 26 -15.16 -13.52 6.49
N ARG A 27 -16.01 -13.84 5.50
CA ARG A 27 -16.27 -15.24 5.11
C ARG A 27 -15.10 -15.85 4.36
N LYS A 28 -14.35 -15.04 3.61
CA LYS A 28 -13.17 -15.50 2.87
C LYS A 28 -11.92 -15.54 3.75
N ASN A 29 -11.79 -14.60 4.67
CA ASN A 29 -10.67 -14.53 5.60
C ASN A 29 -11.20 -14.44 7.05
N PRO A 30 -11.71 -15.55 7.60
CA PRO A 30 -12.22 -15.56 8.96
C PRO A 30 -11.10 -15.23 9.97
N GLY A 31 -11.47 -14.50 11.02
CA GLY A 31 -10.53 -14.07 12.06
C GLY A 31 -9.73 -12.81 11.75
N THR A 32 -9.86 -12.26 10.53
CA THR A 32 -9.28 -10.95 10.19
C THR A 32 -10.31 -9.83 10.36
N ASP A 33 -9.98 -8.82 11.17
CA ASP A 33 -10.77 -7.59 11.24
C ASP A 33 -10.33 -6.61 10.15
N HIS A 34 -11.04 -6.68 9.03
CA HIS A 34 -10.74 -5.86 7.85
C HIS A 34 -11.01 -4.37 8.06
N ASP A 35 -11.99 -4.01 8.89
CA ASP A 35 -12.37 -2.63 9.14
C ASP A 35 -11.40 -1.98 10.11
N ALA A 36 -11.02 -2.68 11.19
CA ALA A 36 -9.95 -2.23 12.10
C ALA A 36 -8.63 -2.05 11.36
N GLN A 37 -8.29 -2.97 10.45
CA GLN A 37 -7.11 -2.84 9.59
C GLN A 37 -7.16 -1.55 8.75
N LEU A 38 -8.29 -1.24 8.11
CA LEU A 38 -8.43 -0.01 7.32
C LEU A 38 -8.37 1.25 8.19
N ALA A 39 -9.01 1.22 9.36
CA ALA A 39 -9.00 2.31 10.32
C ALA A 39 -7.56 2.63 10.76
N ARG A 40 -6.81 1.61 11.18
CA ARG A 40 -5.39 1.73 11.56
C ARG A 40 -4.53 2.37 10.47
N LEU A 41 -4.68 1.93 9.21
CA LEU A 41 -3.92 2.52 8.10
C LEU A 41 -4.29 4.00 7.89
N ARG A 42 -5.57 4.36 8.01
CA ARG A 42 -6.04 5.76 7.90
C ARG A 42 -5.54 6.62 9.05
N GLU A 43 -5.53 6.11 10.27
CA GLU A 43 -4.97 6.78 11.45
C GLU A 43 -3.47 7.04 11.28
N ALA A 44 -2.71 6.04 10.83
CA ALA A 44 -1.29 6.19 10.53
C ALA A 44 -1.04 7.25 9.44
N ALA A 45 -1.89 7.30 8.41
CA ALA A 45 -1.80 8.34 7.38
C ALA A 45 -2.09 9.74 7.95
N ALA A 46 -3.11 9.89 8.79
CA ALA A 46 -3.42 11.16 9.46
C ALA A 46 -2.28 11.62 10.37
N ALA A 47 -1.68 10.70 11.14
CA ALA A 47 -0.54 10.98 12.02
C ALA A 47 0.77 11.26 11.25
N SER A 48 0.86 10.88 9.98
CA SER A 48 2.09 10.99 9.18
C SER A 48 2.50 12.43 8.82
N GLY A 49 1.66 13.43 9.08
CA GLY A 49 1.93 14.81 8.66
C GLY A 49 2.04 14.96 7.14
N GLY A 50 1.26 14.18 6.38
CA GLY A 50 1.25 14.21 4.91
C GLY A 50 2.34 13.37 4.24
N ARG A 51 3.09 12.55 4.98
CA ARG A 51 4.11 11.63 4.43
C ARG A 51 3.55 10.32 3.89
N LEU A 52 2.30 9.99 4.24
CA LEU A 52 1.58 8.82 3.80
C LEU A 52 0.15 9.20 3.37
N ALA A 53 -0.32 8.62 2.27
CA ALA A 53 -1.72 8.67 1.86
C ALA A 53 -2.31 7.26 1.78
N VAL A 54 -3.58 7.09 2.14
CA VAL A 54 -4.29 5.81 2.06
C VAL A 54 -5.55 6.00 1.24
N ARG A 55 -5.81 5.05 0.34
CA ARG A 55 -7.05 4.96 -0.40
C ARG A 55 -7.44 3.51 -0.60
N THR A 56 -8.72 3.29 -0.89
CA THR A 56 -9.26 1.97 -1.19
C THR A 56 -9.43 1.79 -2.69
N SER A 57 -9.44 0.54 -3.12
CA SER A 57 -9.86 0.11 -4.45
C SER A 57 -10.78 -1.09 -4.27
N ASP A 58 -11.78 -1.24 -5.13
CA ASP A 58 -12.69 -2.38 -5.06
C ASP A 58 -11.92 -3.68 -5.32
N CYS A 59 -11.33 -3.88 -6.50
CA CYS A 59 -10.55 -5.10 -6.77
C CYS A 59 -9.20 -4.77 -7.41
N LEU A 60 -8.14 -5.40 -6.88
CA LEU A 60 -6.79 -5.30 -7.40
C LEU A 60 -6.36 -6.51 -8.24
N GLY A 61 -7.13 -7.61 -8.26
CA GLY A 61 -6.92 -8.75 -9.15
C GLY A 61 -6.40 -10.04 -8.50
N PRO A 62 -5.23 -10.04 -7.83
CA PRO A 62 -4.64 -11.22 -7.17
C PRO A 62 -5.44 -11.75 -5.96
N CYS A 63 -6.67 -12.20 -6.19
CA CYS A 63 -7.61 -12.61 -5.16
C CYS A 63 -7.15 -13.83 -4.36
N ALA A 64 -6.32 -14.71 -4.95
CA ALA A 64 -5.78 -15.89 -4.27
C ALA A 64 -4.78 -15.53 -3.18
N GLN A 65 -4.21 -14.33 -3.23
CA GLN A 65 -3.23 -13.87 -2.27
C GLN A 65 -3.85 -13.08 -1.12
N ALA A 66 -5.15 -12.78 -1.16
CA ALA A 66 -5.94 -12.12 -0.11
C ALA A 66 -5.39 -10.76 0.41
N ASN A 67 -6.29 -9.88 0.83
CA ASN A 67 -6.00 -8.55 1.39
C ASN A 67 -4.79 -7.85 0.72
N ILE A 68 -4.92 -7.53 -0.56
CA ILE A 68 -3.81 -6.90 -1.29
C ILE A 68 -3.63 -5.45 -0.84
N VAL A 69 -2.39 -5.08 -0.53
CA VAL A 69 -1.97 -3.69 -0.37
C VAL A 69 -0.90 -3.35 -1.40
N VAL A 70 -1.10 -2.26 -2.15
CA VAL A 70 -0.09 -1.75 -3.08
C VAL A 70 0.56 -0.52 -2.48
N VAL A 71 1.86 -0.61 -2.24
CA VAL A 71 2.68 0.52 -1.81
C VAL A 71 3.19 1.25 -3.05
N GLN A 72 2.61 2.40 -3.34
CA GLN A 72 3.12 3.28 -4.38
C GLN A 72 4.23 4.17 -3.81
N PRO A 73 5.38 4.26 -4.51
CA PRO A 73 6.47 5.12 -4.10
C PRO A 73 6.09 6.61 -4.19
N SER A 74 6.73 7.39 -3.32
CA SER A 74 6.72 8.86 -3.39
C SER A 74 7.34 9.38 -4.69
N THR A 75 7.20 10.68 -4.97
CA THR A 75 7.87 11.31 -6.11
C THR A 75 9.38 11.07 -6.09
N GLU A 76 10.01 11.16 -4.93
CA GLU A 76 11.44 10.91 -4.78
C GLU A 76 11.79 9.43 -4.99
N GLY A 77 11.02 8.52 -4.39
CA GLY A 77 11.19 7.08 -4.61
C GLY A 77 11.09 6.69 -6.09
N ARG A 78 10.11 7.27 -6.82
CA ARG A 78 9.99 7.09 -8.28
C ARG A 78 11.21 7.57 -9.04
N ARG A 79 11.76 8.75 -8.70
CA ARG A 79 12.96 9.32 -9.35
C ARG A 79 14.18 8.42 -9.18
N ARG A 80 14.29 7.72 -8.05
CA ARG A 80 15.35 6.74 -7.78
C ARG A 80 15.09 5.36 -8.38
N GLY A 81 14.09 5.22 -9.25
CA GLY A 81 13.75 3.96 -9.90
C GLY A 81 12.74 3.09 -9.14
N GLY A 82 12.24 3.55 -7.99
CA GLY A 82 11.20 2.86 -7.22
C GLY A 82 9.98 2.52 -8.07
N ARG A 83 9.43 1.33 -7.83
CA ARG A 83 8.20 0.83 -8.47
C ARG A 83 7.17 0.49 -7.40
N ALA A 84 5.93 0.35 -7.84
CA ALA A 84 4.87 -0.06 -6.92
C ALA A 84 5.18 -1.47 -6.43
N ALA A 85 5.16 -1.67 -5.11
CA ALA A 85 5.28 -2.99 -4.51
C ALA A 85 3.88 -3.51 -4.20
N TRP A 86 3.64 -4.77 -4.58
CA TRP A 86 2.36 -5.44 -4.36
C TRP A 86 2.55 -6.46 -3.25
N ILE A 87 1.75 -6.34 -2.20
CA ILE A 87 1.88 -7.14 -1.00
C ILE A 87 0.59 -7.92 -0.83
N GLY A 88 0.71 -9.24 -0.82
CA GLY A 88 -0.38 -10.17 -0.54
C GLY A 88 -0.39 -10.61 0.91
N PHE A 89 -1.44 -11.31 1.30
CA PHE A 89 -1.62 -11.92 2.62
C PHE A 89 -1.47 -10.91 3.77
N THR A 90 -1.87 -9.65 3.54
CA THR A 90 -1.85 -8.61 4.58
C THR A 90 -3.04 -8.84 5.52
N LEU A 91 -2.92 -9.84 6.38
CA LEU A 91 -4.01 -10.31 7.26
C LEU A 91 -3.68 -10.03 8.73
N ASP A 92 -2.40 -10.14 9.09
CA ASP A 92 -1.90 -9.93 10.45
C ASP A 92 -1.38 -8.50 10.68
N GLU A 93 -1.20 -8.19 11.96
CA GLU A 93 -0.72 -6.89 12.42
C GLU A 93 0.77 -6.66 12.13
N ASP A 94 1.59 -7.71 12.17
CA ASP A 94 3.03 -7.63 11.93
C ASP A 94 3.33 -7.17 10.50
N CYS A 95 2.59 -7.70 9.52
CA CYS A 95 2.64 -7.26 8.13
C CYS A 95 2.28 -5.77 8.00
N LEU A 96 1.25 -5.31 8.72
CA LEU A 96 0.87 -3.90 8.71
C LEU A 96 1.96 -3.02 9.31
N ASP A 97 2.57 -3.44 10.40
CA ASP A 97 3.68 -2.72 11.01
C ASP A 97 4.88 -2.63 10.08
N ASP A 98 5.22 -3.71 9.38
CA ASP A 98 6.27 -3.71 8.36
C ASP A 98 5.96 -2.73 7.22
N ILE A 99 4.71 -2.67 6.73
CA ILE A 99 4.29 -1.72 5.70
C ILE A 99 4.40 -0.28 6.21
N LEU A 100 3.92 -0.01 7.42
CA LEU A 100 3.93 1.33 8.00
C LEU A 100 5.35 1.80 8.31
N ALA A 101 6.19 0.95 8.89
CA ALA A 101 7.60 1.23 9.14
C ALA A 101 8.35 1.48 7.82
N TRP A 102 8.12 0.63 6.81
CA TRP A 102 8.77 0.81 5.51
C TRP A 102 8.35 2.10 4.80
N THR A 103 7.06 2.44 4.82
CA THR A 103 6.57 3.70 4.23
C THR A 103 7.04 4.93 5.01
N ALA A 104 7.14 4.85 6.35
CA ALA A 104 7.73 5.89 7.17
C ALA A 104 9.22 6.12 6.88
N ALA A 105 9.96 5.05 6.54
CA ALA A 105 11.35 5.12 6.09
C ALA A 105 11.50 5.63 4.63
N GLY A 106 10.39 5.92 3.94
CA GLY A 106 10.37 6.47 2.58
C GLY A 106 9.92 5.49 1.49
N GLY A 107 9.70 4.21 1.83
CA GLY A 107 9.10 3.22 0.94
C GLY A 107 9.94 2.84 -0.28
N PRO A 108 9.29 2.32 -1.35
CA PRO A 108 10.00 1.78 -2.51
C PRO A 108 10.91 2.81 -3.20
N GLY A 109 12.15 2.40 -3.48
CA GLY A 109 13.18 3.24 -4.11
C GLY A 109 13.95 4.15 -3.12
N ILE A 110 13.54 4.22 -1.86
CA ILE A 110 14.23 5.00 -0.81
C ILE A 110 14.77 4.07 0.27
N ALA A 111 13.90 3.24 0.85
CA ALA A 111 14.24 2.28 1.87
C ALA A 111 14.12 0.86 1.34
N LYS A 112 14.99 -0.04 1.81
CA LYS A 112 14.87 -1.48 1.56
C LYS A 112 13.66 -2.01 2.34
N PRO A 113 12.78 -2.83 1.74
CA PRO A 113 11.71 -3.48 2.47
C PRO A 113 12.27 -4.46 3.53
N PRO A 114 11.58 -4.66 4.65
CA PRO A 114 11.87 -5.76 5.58
C PRO A 114 11.88 -7.12 4.86
N ALA A 115 12.68 -8.06 5.37
CA ALA A 115 12.80 -9.39 4.77
C ALA A 115 11.47 -10.17 4.84
N THR A 116 10.76 -10.07 5.96
CA THR A 116 9.40 -10.57 6.19
C THR A 116 8.44 -10.05 5.12
N LEU A 117 8.42 -8.74 4.90
CA LEU A 117 7.57 -8.12 3.88
C LEU A 117 7.92 -8.56 2.45
N THR A 118 9.20 -8.84 2.20
CA THR A 118 9.67 -9.34 0.89
C THR A 118 9.11 -10.72 0.57
N LEU A 119 8.88 -11.58 1.58
CA LEU A 119 8.25 -12.90 1.40
C LEU A 119 6.78 -12.81 0.96
N GLN A 120 6.13 -11.69 1.27
CA GLN A 120 4.73 -11.42 0.93
C GLN A 120 4.59 -10.60 -0.37
N MET A 121 5.70 -10.24 -1.02
CA MET A 121 5.64 -9.53 -2.29
C MET A 121 5.17 -10.44 -3.41
N ILE A 122 4.24 -9.93 -4.21
CA ILE A 122 3.65 -10.64 -5.34
C ILE A 122 3.87 -9.83 -6.62
N ASP A 123 3.77 -10.50 -7.76
CA ASP A 123 3.78 -9.79 -9.04
C ASP A 123 2.47 -9.01 -9.23
N PRO A 124 2.51 -7.84 -9.90
CA PRO A 124 1.29 -7.22 -10.39
C PRO A 124 0.53 -8.20 -11.30
N PRO A 125 -0.81 -8.14 -11.35
CA PRO A 125 -1.57 -8.93 -12.29
C PRO A 125 -1.09 -8.63 -13.72
N LYS A 126 -0.86 -9.70 -14.49
CA LYS A 126 -0.55 -9.59 -15.92
C LYS A 126 -1.86 -9.36 -16.66
N ASN A 127 -1.89 -8.35 -17.51
CA ASN A 127 -3.00 -8.11 -18.44
C ASN A 127 -3.09 -9.24 -19.47
#